data_AF-A0A0E0CX92-F1
#
_entry.id   AF-A0A0E0CX92-F1
#
_cell.length_a   1.000
_cell.length_b   1.000
_cell.length_c   1.000
_cell.angle_alpha   90.00
_cell.angle_beta   90.00
_cell.angle_gamma   90.00
#
_symmetry.space_group_name_H-M   'P 1'
#
loop_
_entity.id
_entity.type
_entity.pdbx_description
1 polymer ?
#
loop_
_entity_poly.entity_id
_entity_poly.type
_entity_poly.pdbx_seq_one_letter_code
_entity_poly.pdbx_strand_id
1 'polypeptide(L)'
;MVAATAAAGAAAAAAAAAVSLLACYLLLHRDGAKLPWVGPTTRTSRSSYRRTRRKGLVEAIGNTPLIRINSLSDATGCEILGKAEFLNPGGSVKDRVAVKIIEEALESGDLLCGGTVTEGSAGSTAISLATVAPAYGCKCHVVIPDDAAIEKSQIIEALGATVERVRPVSITHRDHFVNIARRRALEANKSAAVQRESRYKETNGSAHVNTRIMQSKITATKGESNKALANGSANSEIQYNRKCDHDSDSKGGFFADQFENMANYRAHYEWTGPEIWQQTKGTLHAFVAAAGTGGTIAGVSRYLKEKNTNIKCFLMDPPGSGLFNKVTRGVMYTKEEAEGKRLKNPFDTITEGIGINRVTKNFMMAELDGAYRGADREAVEMSRFLLKNDGLFVGSSSAMNCVGAVRVAQDLGPGHTIVTILCDSGMRHLSKFFNDEYLANHGLTPTATGLEFLD
;
A
#
# COMPACT_ATOMS: atom_id res chain seq x y z
N MET A 1 -13.20 -17.01 86.54
CA MET A 1 -14.52 -16.65 85.97
C MET A 1 -14.46 -15.37 85.08
N VAL A 2 -13.34 -15.09 84.39
CA VAL A 2 -13.18 -13.85 83.57
C VAL A 2 -12.79 -14.14 82.11
N ALA A 3 -12.37 -15.35 81.77
CA ALA A 3 -11.95 -15.70 80.40
C ALA A 3 -13.11 -16.14 79.47
N ALA A 4 -14.24 -16.60 80.03
CA ALA A 4 -15.36 -17.14 79.23
C ALA A 4 -16.30 -16.05 78.65
N THR A 5 -16.30 -14.84 79.21
CA THR A 5 -17.17 -13.74 78.76
C THR A 5 -16.57 -12.93 77.59
N ALA A 6 -15.23 -12.93 77.43
CA ALA A 6 -14.57 -12.21 76.34
C ALA A 6 -14.72 -12.92 74.98
N ALA A 7 -14.70 -14.26 74.95
CA ALA A 7 -14.82 -15.03 73.71
C ALA A 7 -16.24 -14.95 73.09
N ALA A 8 -17.27 -14.93 73.93
CA ALA A 8 -18.66 -14.77 73.48
C ALA A 8 -18.93 -13.36 72.90
N GLY A 9 -18.34 -12.32 73.49
CA GLY A 9 -18.44 -10.95 73.00
C GLY A 9 -17.74 -10.73 71.65
N ALA A 10 -16.57 -11.33 71.45
CA ALA A 10 -15.83 -11.23 70.19
C ALA A 10 -16.53 -11.97 69.04
N ALA A 11 -17.10 -13.15 69.29
CA ALA A 11 -17.86 -13.90 68.29
C ALA A 11 -19.16 -13.18 67.91
N ALA A 12 -19.86 -12.58 68.88
CA ALA A 12 -21.07 -11.80 68.62
C ALA A 12 -20.75 -10.50 67.85
N ALA A 13 -19.65 -9.82 68.16
CA ALA A 13 -19.22 -8.62 67.44
C ALA A 13 -18.78 -8.94 66.00
N ALA A 14 -18.06 -10.04 65.77
CA ALA A 14 -17.66 -10.48 64.44
C ALA A 14 -18.87 -10.90 63.59
N ALA A 15 -19.85 -11.60 64.18
CA ALA A 15 -21.09 -11.95 63.50
C ALA A 15 -21.94 -10.70 63.17
N ALA A 16 -22.04 -9.74 64.09
CA ALA A 16 -22.75 -8.48 63.86
C ALA A 16 -22.07 -7.60 62.78
N ALA A 17 -20.74 -7.60 62.73
CA ALA A 17 -19.97 -6.92 61.69
C ALA A 17 -20.14 -7.62 60.33
N ALA A 18 -20.12 -8.95 60.28
CA ALA A 18 -20.33 -9.71 59.05
C ALA A 18 -21.76 -9.55 58.51
N VAL A 19 -22.78 -9.56 59.39
CA VAL A 19 -24.17 -9.31 59.02
C VAL A 19 -24.38 -7.86 58.60
N SER A 20 -23.73 -6.89 59.25
CA SER A 20 -23.76 -5.48 58.82
C SER A 20 -23.06 -5.27 57.48
N LEU A 21 -21.93 -5.94 57.22
CA LEU A 21 -21.23 -5.87 55.94
C LEU A 21 -22.01 -6.56 54.82
N LEU A 22 -22.66 -7.69 55.12
CA LEU A 22 -23.52 -8.38 54.16
C LEU A 22 -24.83 -7.61 53.92
N ALA A 23 -25.40 -6.98 54.95
CA ALA A 23 -26.55 -6.09 54.81
C ALA A 23 -26.18 -4.81 54.06
N CYS A 24 -25.02 -4.21 54.30
CA CYS A 24 -24.50 -3.10 53.50
C CYS A 24 -24.22 -3.52 52.06
N TYR A 25 -23.60 -4.69 51.83
CA TYR A 25 -23.36 -5.22 50.48
C TYR A 25 -24.68 -5.47 49.75
N LEU A 26 -25.66 -6.08 50.42
CA LEU A 26 -26.98 -6.34 49.85
C LEU A 26 -27.76 -5.04 49.67
N LEU A 27 -27.69 -4.05 50.57
CA LEU A 27 -28.36 -2.75 50.38
C LEU A 27 -27.69 -1.92 49.26
N LEU A 28 -26.37 -2.03 49.10
CA LEU A 28 -25.62 -1.40 48.00
C LEU A 28 -25.84 -2.11 46.65
N HIS A 29 -26.28 -3.37 46.65
CA HIS A 29 -26.52 -4.16 45.43
C HIS A 29 -28.00 -4.53 45.18
N ARG A 30 -28.94 -4.13 46.05
CA ARG A 30 -30.37 -4.45 45.94
C ARG A 30 -31.12 -3.56 44.95
N ASP A 31 -30.54 -2.42 44.61
CA ASP A 31 -30.92 -1.65 43.43
C ASP A 31 -29.75 -1.70 42.46
N GLY A 32 -30.01 -2.09 41.20
CA GLY A 32 -29.01 -2.25 40.14
C GLY A 32 -28.31 -0.94 39.76
N ALA A 33 -27.50 -0.41 40.68
CA ALA A 33 -26.68 0.78 40.52
C ALA A 33 -25.49 0.43 39.62
N LYS A 34 -25.62 0.85 38.37
CA LYS A 34 -24.58 0.87 37.36
C LYS A 34 -23.36 1.63 37.88
N LEU A 35 -22.16 1.12 37.61
CA LEU A 35 -20.90 1.84 37.82
C LEU A 35 -20.98 3.28 37.29
N PRO A 36 -20.45 4.28 38.01
CA PRO A 36 -20.51 5.69 37.60
C PRO A 36 -19.42 6.00 36.57
N TRP A 37 -19.45 5.33 35.42
CA TRP A 37 -18.83 5.81 34.18
C TRP A 37 -19.48 5.17 32.95
N VAL A 38 -20.81 5.17 32.90
CA VAL A 38 -21.57 4.95 31.67
C VAL A 38 -22.74 5.92 31.73
N GLY A 39 -22.56 7.12 31.16
CA GLY A 39 -23.69 8.03 30.91
C GLY A 39 -24.78 7.32 30.10
N PRO A 40 -26.02 7.84 30.05
CA PRO A 40 -27.08 7.23 29.28
C PRO A 40 -26.60 7.17 27.83
N THR A 41 -26.16 5.99 27.38
CA THR A 41 -25.97 5.71 25.98
C THR A 41 -27.37 5.79 25.40
N THR A 42 -27.72 6.97 24.89
CA THR A 42 -28.56 7.04 23.71
C THR A 42 -28.05 5.93 22.82
N ARG A 43 -28.90 4.94 22.54
CA ARG A 43 -28.69 4.05 21.40
C ARG A 43 -28.72 4.99 20.19
N THR A 44 -27.60 5.68 19.95
CA THR A 44 -27.24 6.12 18.63
C THR A 44 -27.37 4.86 17.83
N SER A 45 -28.31 4.89 16.89
CA SER A 45 -28.40 3.91 15.83
C SER A 45 -26.97 3.58 15.45
N ARG A 46 -26.47 2.42 15.87
CA ARG A 46 -25.28 1.83 15.28
C ARG A 46 -25.73 1.70 13.85
N SER A 47 -25.37 2.69 13.03
CA SER A 47 -25.37 2.58 11.59
C SER A 47 -24.60 1.31 11.35
N SER A 48 -25.35 0.22 11.18
CA SER A 48 -24.80 -1.02 10.72
C SER A 48 -24.35 -0.65 9.33
N TYR A 49 -23.09 -0.26 9.21
CA TYR A 49 -22.39 -0.38 7.95
C TYR A 49 -22.50 -1.86 7.66
N ARG A 50 -23.57 -2.23 6.95
CA ARG A 50 -23.83 -3.56 6.47
C ARG A 50 -22.59 -3.79 5.61
N ARG A 51 -21.58 -4.48 6.15
CA ARG A 51 -20.41 -4.86 5.36
C ARG A 51 -20.97 -5.77 4.30
N THR A 52 -21.31 -5.18 3.16
CA THR A 52 -21.59 -5.90 1.94
C THR A 52 -20.38 -6.81 1.75
N ARG A 53 -20.64 -8.10 1.59
CA ARG A 53 -19.58 -9.08 1.33
C ARG A 53 -18.84 -8.60 0.08
N ARG A 54 -17.55 -8.29 0.22
CA ARG A 54 -16.69 -7.92 -0.91
C ARG A 54 -16.53 -9.13 -1.84
N LYS A 55 -16.57 -8.91 -3.15
CA LYS A 55 -16.44 -9.96 -4.17
C LYS A 55 -14.97 -10.10 -4.57
N GLY A 56 -14.32 -11.14 -4.05
CA GLY A 56 -12.94 -11.48 -4.40
C GLY A 56 -11.89 -10.56 -3.78
N LEU A 57 -10.64 -10.75 -4.22
CA LEU A 57 -9.46 -10.07 -3.69
C LEU A 57 -9.42 -8.58 -4.03
N VAL A 58 -9.80 -8.23 -5.26
CA VAL A 58 -9.70 -6.86 -5.78
C VAL A 58 -10.59 -5.91 -4.99
N GLU A 59 -11.85 -6.27 -4.74
CA GLU A 59 -12.73 -5.44 -3.91
C GLU A 59 -12.24 -5.32 -2.44
N ALA A 60 -11.42 -6.26 -1.97
CA ALA A 60 -10.79 -6.22 -0.64
C ALA A 60 -9.63 -5.23 -0.52
N ILE A 61 -9.08 -4.74 -1.64
CA ILE A 61 -8.05 -3.69 -1.65
C ILE A 61 -8.69 -2.32 -1.40
N GLY A 62 -8.04 -1.50 -0.59
CA GLY A 62 -8.53 -0.20 -0.18
C GLY A 62 -9.59 -0.25 0.92
N ASN A 63 -10.19 0.91 1.21
CA ASN A 63 -11.01 1.14 2.39
C ASN A 63 -10.29 0.71 3.68
N THR A 64 -9.00 1.02 3.76
CA THR A 64 -8.14 0.71 4.91
C THR A 64 -8.49 1.62 6.09
N PRO A 65 -8.34 1.16 7.35
CA PRO A 65 -8.68 1.99 8.49
C PRO A 65 -7.70 3.15 8.66
N LEU A 66 -8.21 4.24 9.23
CA LEU A 66 -7.42 5.36 9.72
C LEU A 66 -7.27 5.18 11.23
N ILE A 67 -6.04 4.97 11.70
CA ILE A 67 -5.72 4.60 13.07
C ILE A 67 -5.12 5.81 13.78
N ARG A 68 -5.67 6.21 14.93
CA ARG A 68 -5.00 7.18 15.80
C ARG A 68 -3.77 6.54 16.41
N ILE A 69 -2.61 7.19 16.26
CA ILE A 69 -1.37 6.78 16.90
C ILE A 69 -1.34 7.48 18.25
N ASN A 70 -1.72 6.77 19.31
CA ASN A 70 -1.98 7.36 20.62
C ASN A 70 -0.71 7.99 21.18
N SER A 71 0.40 7.25 21.18
CA SER A 71 1.66 7.71 21.76
C SER A 71 2.15 9.03 21.15
N LEU A 72 2.12 9.17 19.82
CA LEU A 72 2.56 10.37 19.10
C LEU A 72 1.58 11.53 19.28
N SER A 73 0.30 11.22 19.26
CA SER A 73 -0.74 12.23 19.42
C SER A 73 -0.72 12.85 20.82
N ASP A 74 -0.56 12.00 21.85
CA ASP A 74 -0.54 12.42 23.24
C ASP A 74 0.75 13.21 23.54
N ALA A 75 1.88 12.85 22.93
CA ALA A 75 3.16 13.56 23.08
C ALA A 75 3.18 14.94 22.40
N THR A 76 2.45 15.12 21.30
CA THR A 76 2.47 16.36 20.51
C THR A 76 1.27 17.28 20.80
N GLY A 77 0.24 16.77 21.48
CA GLY A 77 -1.05 17.46 21.62
C GLY A 77 -1.82 17.61 20.30
N CYS A 78 -1.36 16.98 19.22
CA CYS A 78 -2.05 16.89 17.94
C CYS A 78 -2.84 15.58 17.82
N GLU A 79 -3.73 15.50 16.85
CA GLU A 79 -4.34 14.24 16.43
C GLU A 79 -3.57 13.64 15.25
N ILE A 80 -2.63 12.75 15.54
CA ILE A 80 -1.81 12.07 14.53
C ILE A 80 -2.46 10.74 14.16
N LEU A 81 -2.79 10.60 12.87
CA LEU A 81 -3.50 9.47 12.30
C LEU A 81 -2.65 8.77 11.23
N GLY A 82 -2.54 7.44 11.33
CA GLY A 82 -1.89 6.59 10.33
C GLY A 82 -2.92 5.86 9.46
N LYS A 83 -2.89 6.09 8.15
CA LYS A 83 -3.67 5.32 7.18
C LYS A 83 -3.04 3.94 6.99
N ALA A 84 -3.71 2.89 7.48
CA ALA A 84 -3.14 1.55 7.64
C ALA A 84 -3.11 0.73 6.34
N GLU A 85 -2.28 1.15 5.39
CA GLU A 85 -2.15 0.51 4.08
C GLU A 85 -1.49 -0.87 4.12
N PHE A 86 -0.79 -1.20 5.22
CA PHE A 86 -0.32 -2.56 5.48
C PHE A 86 -1.45 -3.60 5.64
N LEU A 87 -2.71 -3.17 5.80
CA LEU A 87 -3.88 -4.04 5.89
C LEU A 87 -4.54 -4.36 4.54
N ASN A 88 -4.00 -3.86 3.43
CA ASN A 88 -4.40 -4.38 2.13
C ASN A 88 -4.01 -5.89 2.03
N PRO A 89 -4.72 -6.71 1.24
CA PRO A 89 -4.48 -8.15 1.16
C PRO A 89 -3.05 -8.58 0.76
N GLY A 90 -2.42 -7.86 -0.16
CA GLY A 90 -1.02 -7.99 -0.56
C GLY A 90 -0.06 -7.27 0.38
N GLY A 91 -0.56 -6.68 1.47
CA GLY A 91 0.20 -6.23 2.63
C GLY A 91 0.87 -4.86 2.49
N SER A 92 0.51 -4.06 1.48
CA SER A 92 1.07 -2.72 1.33
C SER A 92 0.18 -1.75 0.54
N VAL A 93 0.57 -0.47 0.58
CA VAL A 93 0.00 0.61 -0.23
C VAL A 93 0.06 0.35 -1.75
N LYS A 94 0.98 -0.51 -2.21
CA LYS A 94 1.18 -0.80 -3.64
C LYS A 94 0.10 -1.69 -4.23
N ASP A 95 -0.74 -2.31 -3.41
CA ASP A 95 -1.89 -3.10 -3.89
C ASP A 95 -2.85 -2.23 -4.70
N ARG A 96 -3.11 -1.00 -4.25
CA ARG A 96 -3.94 -0.03 -4.97
C ARG A 96 -3.37 0.28 -6.35
N VAL A 97 -2.06 0.48 -6.41
CA VAL A 97 -1.33 0.79 -7.65
C VAL A 97 -1.37 -0.41 -8.60
N ALA A 98 -1.16 -1.62 -8.09
CA ALA A 98 -1.22 -2.84 -8.89
C ALA A 98 -2.62 -3.04 -9.51
N VAL A 99 -3.69 -2.84 -8.74
CA VAL A 99 -5.07 -2.90 -9.25
C VAL A 99 -5.27 -1.87 -10.36
N LYS A 100 -4.97 -0.59 -10.09
CA LYS A 100 -5.23 0.48 -11.06
C LYS A 100 -4.42 0.31 -12.36
N ILE A 101 -3.16 -0.12 -12.26
CA ILE A 101 -2.32 -0.39 -13.43
C ILE A 101 -2.92 -1.51 -14.29
N ILE A 102 -3.32 -2.63 -13.68
CA ILE A 102 -3.83 -3.79 -14.41
C ILE A 102 -5.21 -3.49 -15.00
N GLU A 103 -6.09 -2.85 -14.24
CA GLU A 103 -7.43 -2.47 -14.69
C GLU A 103 -7.36 -1.54 -15.90
N GLU A 104 -6.59 -0.46 -15.83
CA GLU A 104 -6.45 0.47 -16.96
C GLU A 104 -5.81 -0.18 -18.19
N ALA A 105 -4.82 -1.07 -18.00
CA ALA A 105 -4.19 -1.78 -19.12
C ALA A 105 -5.16 -2.77 -19.81
N LEU A 106 -6.06 -3.41 -19.04
CA LEU A 106 -7.09 -4.27 -19.60
C LEU A 106 -8.18 -3.46 -20.31
N GLU A 107 -8.55 -2.30 -19.77
CA GLU A 107 -9.53 -1.39 -20.37
C GLU A 107 -9.03 -0.77 -21.67
N SER A 108 -7.75 -0.38 -21.74
CA SER A 108 -7.13 0.16 -22.96
C SER A 108 -6.88 -0.92 -24.02
N GLY A 109 -6.78 -2.19 -23.61
CA GLY A 109 -6.38 -3.31 -24.45
C GLY A 109 -4.86 -3.49 -24.59
N ASP A 110 -4.06 -2.71 -23.87
CA ASP A 110 -2.60 -2.89 -23.79
C ASP A 110 -2.21 -4.19 -23.08
N LEU A 111 -3.09 -4.68 -22.22
CA LEU A 111 -3.05 -6.00 -21.62
C LEU A 111 -4.32 -6.77 -22.02
N LEU A 112 -4.16 -8.05 -22.31
CA LEU A 112 -5.26 -8.97 -22.55
C LEU A 112 -5.37 -9.95 -21.40
N CYS A 113 -6.57 -10.45 -21.09
CA CYS A 113 -6.68 -11.52 -20.10
C CYS A 113 -5.88 -12.75 -20.53
N GLY A 114 -5.18 -13.39 -19.60
CA GLY A 114 -4.15 -14.42 -19.84
C GLY A 114 -2.77 -13.85 -20.20
N GLY A 115 -2.65 -12.53 -20.38
CA GLY A 115 -1.41 -11.82 -20.65
C GLY A 115 -0.48 -11.74 -19.44
N THR A 116 0.76 -11.33 -19.66
CA THR A 116 1.78 -11.25 -18.60
C THR A 116 2.10 -9.81 -18.23
N VAL A 117 1.86 -9.44 -16.98
CA VAL A 117 2.32 -8.16 -16.42
C VAL A 117 3.76 -8.31 -15.98
N THR A 118 4.61 -7.40 -16.43
CA THR A 118 6.05 -7.38 -16.14
C THR A 118 6.43 -6.16 -15.33
N GLU A 119 7.34 -6.31 -14.37
CA GLU A 119 7.82 -5.20 -13.53
C GLU A 119 9.27 -5.44 -13.10
N GLY A 120 10.05 -4.36 -13.02
CA GLY A 120 11.39 -4.39 -12.46
C GLY A 120 11.36 -3.87 -11.03
N SER A 121 11.23 -4.77 -10.04
CA SER A 121 11.19 -4.37 -8.63
C SER A 121 11.43 -5.56 -7.72
N ALA A 122 12.24 -5.39 -6.67
CA ALA A 122 12.33 -6.35 -5.56
C ALA A 122 11.41 -5.96 -4.38
N GLY A 123 10.62 -4.89 -4.51
CA GLY A 123 9.87 -4.28 -3.40
C GLY A 123 8.39 -4.62 -3.39
N SER A 124 7.63 -3.81 -2.64
CA SER A 124 6.20 -4.05 -2.42
C SER A 124 5.37 -4.08 -3.70
N THR A 125 5.76 -3.32 -4.74
CA THR A 125 5.06 -3.33 -6.04
C THR A 125 5.10 -4.71 -6.72
N ALA A 126 6.22 -5.40 -6.67
CA ALA A 126 6.32 -6.75 -7.24
C ALA A 126 5.41 -7.74 -6.52
N ILE A 127 5.39 -7.68 -5.19
CA ILE A 127 4.52 -8.53 -4.36
C ILE A 127 3.04 -8.20 -4.62
N SER A 128 2.70 -6.91 -4.73
CA SER A 128 1.34 -6.46 -5.05
C SER A 128 0.90 -6.91 -6.44
N LEU A 129 1.76 -6.81 -7.46
CA LEU A 129 1.45 -7.29 -8.81
C LEU A 129 1.29 -8.81 -8.85
N ALA A 130 2.18 -9.56 -8.18
CA ALA A 130 2.08 -11.01 -8.05
C ALA A 130 0.79 -11.45 -7.35
N THR A 131 0.35 -10.66 -6.35
CA THR A 131 -0.91 -10.90 -5.61
C THR A 131 -2.14 -10.58 -6.46
N VAL A 132 -2.12 -9.48 -7.21
CA VAL A 132 -3.31 -8.95 -7.90
C VAL A 132 -3.51 -9.53 -9.30
N ALA A 133 -2.43 -9.78 -10.07
CA ALA A 133 -2.53 -10.23 -11.46
C ALA A 133 -3.38 -11.51 -11.64
N PRO A 134 -3.26 -12.55 -10.80
CA PRO A 134 -4.09 -13.74 -10.91
C PRO A 134 -5.58 -13.47 -10.73
N ALA A 135 -5.96 -12.47 -9.92
CA ALA A 135 -7.37 -12.10 -9.72
C ALA A 135 -8.00 -11.49 -10.98
N TYR A 136 -7.18 -10.98 -11.89
CA TYR A 136 -7.58 -10.51 -13.23
C TYR A 136 -7.31 -11.55 -14.33
N GLY A 137 -6.97 -12.80 -13.97
CA GLY A 137 -6.61 -13.85 -14.94
C GLY A 137 -5.31 -13.56 -15.70
N CYS A 138 -4.45 -12.69 -15.18
CA CYS A 138 -3.16 -12.34 -15.76
C CYS A 138 -2.02 -13.09 -15.06
N LYS A 139 -0.92 -13.28 -15.78
CA LYS A 139 0.36 -13.77 -15.23
C LYS A 139 1.21 -12.60 -14.75
N CYS A 140 2.17 -12.88 -13.88
CA CYS A 140 3.12 -11.88 -13.40
C CYS A 140 4.56 -12.38 -13.61
N HIS A 141 5.42 -11.52 -14.14
CA HIS A 141 6.86 -11.77 -14.31
C HIS A 141 7.66 -10.59 -13.76
N VAL A 142 8.39 -10.83 -12.69
CA VAL A 142 9.19 -9.82 -12.00
C VAL A 142 10.66 -10.02 -12.29
N VAL A 143 11.36 -8.95 -12.62
CA VAL A 143 12.83 -8.94 -12.72
C VAL A 143 13.42 -8.26 -11.50
N ILE A 144 14.32 -8.95 -10.79
CA ILE A 144 14.93 -8.48 -9.54
C ILE A 144 16.47 -8.52 -9.61
N PRO A 145 17.18 -7.59 -8.94
CA PRO A 145 18.61 -7.73 -8.69
C PRO A 145 18.93 -9.02 -7.92
N ASP A 146 20.03 -9.70 -8.24
CA ASP A 146 20.44 -10.95 -7.59
C ASP A 146 21.00 -10.77 -6.16
N ASP A 147 21.39 -9.55 -5.81
CA ASP A 147 21.83 -9.12 -4.47
C ASP A 147 20.66 -8.70 -3.55
N ALA A 148 19.43 -8.74 -4.05
CA ALA A 148 18.25 -8.52 -3.22
C ALA A 148 18.08 -9.66 -2.20
N ALA A 149 17.56 -9.31 -1.02
CA ALA A 149 17.28 -10.26 0.05
C ALA A 149 16.43 -11.43 -0.48
N ILE A 150 16.82 -12.66 -0.14
CA ILE A 150 16.28 -13.89 -0.72
C ILE A 150 14.78 -14.01 -0.44
N GLU A 151 14.35 -13.57 0.74
CA GLU A 151 12.95 -13.61 1.19
C GLU A 151 12.03 -12.84 0.24
N LYS A 152 12.54 -11.80 -0.44
CA LYS A 152 11.77 -11.01 -1.41
C LYS A 152 11.42 -11.83 -2.64
N SER A 153 12.35 -12.63 -3.18
CA SER A 153 12.02 -13.51 -4.31
C SER A 153 11.08 -14.63 -3.86
N GLN A 154 11.35 -15.23 -2.71
CA GLN A 154 10.59 -16.38 -2.22
C GLN A 154 9.11 -16.04 -2.05
N ILE A 155 8.78 -14.85 -1.55
CA ILE A 155 7.39 -14.40 -1.44
C ILE A 155 6.76 -14.23 -2.83
N ILE A 156 7.48 -13.63 -3.78
CA ILE A 156 6.97 -13.40 -5.15
C ILE A 156 6.74 -14.73 -5.88
N GLU A 157 7.68 -15.68 -5.75
CA GLU A 157 7.59 -17.02 -6.32
C GLU A 157 6.46 -17.83 -5.67
N ALA A 158 6.29 -17.75 -4.35
CA ALA A 158 5.20 -18.40 -3.61
C ALA A 158 3.81 -17.87 -4.01
N LEU A 159 3.72 -16.61 -4.44
CA LEU A 159 2.50 -16.01 -5.01
C LEU A 159 2.23 -16.45 -6.46
N GLY A 160 3.11 -17.28 -7.05
CA GLY A 160 2.95 -17.84 -8.39
C GLY A 160 3.46 -16.97 -9.53
N ALA A 161 4.24 -15.93 -9.24
CA ALA A 161 4.88 -15.10 -10.26
C ALA A 161 6.23 -15.70 -10.70
N THR A 162 6.59 -15.49 -11.97
CA THR A 162 7.92 -15.79 -12.48
C THR A 162 8.90 -14.75 -11.95
N VAL A 163 10.05 -15.18 -11.42
CA VAL A 163 11.13 -14.28 -10.98
C VAL A 163 12.39 -14.50 -11.80
N GLU A 164 12.88 -13.43 -12.42
CA GLU A 164 14.17 -13.39 -13.11
C GLU A 164 15.16 -12.59 -12.27
N ARG A 165 16.17 -13.28 -11.73
CA ARG A 165 17.28 -12.64 -10.99
C ARG A 165 18.37 -12.20 -11.98
N VAL A 166 18.81 -10.95 -11.86
CA VAL A 166 19.80 -10.35 -12.77
C VAL A 166 20.89 -9.61 -11.99
N ARG A 167 22.08 -9.54 -12.58
CA ARG A 167 23.20 -8.82 -11.98
C ARG A 167 22.87 -7.32 -11.78
N PRO A 168 23.13 -6.74 -10.59
CA PRO A 168 23.01 -5.32 -10.33
C PRO A 168 23.91 -4.49 -11.25
N VAL A 169 23.34 -3.48 -11.88
CA VAL A 169 24.04 -2.54 -12.77
C VAL A 169 23.46 -1.13 -12.59
N SER A 170 24.12 -0.11 -13.13
CA SER A 170 23.62 1.28 -13.04
C SER A 170 22.28 1.45 -13.78
N ILE A 171 21.49 2.45 -13.38
CA ILE A 171 20.19 2.77 -14.01
C ILE A 171 20.28 3.06 -15.52
N THR A 172 21.43 3.59 -15.98
CA THR A 172 21.70 3.88 -17.39
C THR A 172 22.11 2.64 -18.19
N HIS A 173 22.43 1.53 -17.53
CA HIS A 173 22.85 0.31 -18.18
C HIS A 173 21.66 -0.40 -18.83
N ARG A 174 21.86 -0.94 -20.05
CA ARG A 174 20.80 -1.63 -20.81
C ARG A 174 20.23 -2.85 -20.09
N ASP A 175 21.05 -3.48 -19.24
CA ASP A 175 20.71 -4.69 -18.48
C ASP A 175 20.28 -4.36 -17.03
N HIS A 176 19.96 -3.09 -16.75
CA HIS A 176 19.28 -2.74 -15.51
C HIS A 176 17.94 -3.49 -15.43
N PHE A 177 17.62 -4.06 -14.27
CA PHE A 177 16.44 -4.94 -14.07
C PHE A 177 15.12 -4.32 -14.58
N VAL A 178 14.92 -3.01 -14.45
CA VAL A 178 13.76 -2.28 -15.03
C VAL A 178 13.74 -2.34 -16.57
N ASN A 179 14.90 -2.19 -17.21
CA ASN A 179 15.01 -2.26 -18.66
C ASN A 179 14.82 -3.70 -19.16
N ILE A 180 15.29 -4.69 -18.39
CA ILE A 180 15.05 -6.11 -18.68
C ILE A 180 13.55 -6.42 -18.59
N ALA A 181 12.86 -6.00 -17.53
CA ALA A 181 11.41 -6.19 -17.40
C ALA A 181 10.65 -5.60 -18.59
N ARG A 182 11.00 -4.38 -19.02
CA ARG A 182 10.43 -3.77 -20.24
C ARG A 182 10.68 -4.62 -21.49
N ARG A 183 11.88 -5.18 -21.65
CA ARG A 183 12.18 -6.10 -22.78
C ARG A 183 11.33 -7.37 -22.71
N ARG A 184 11.08 -7.94 -21.53
CA ARG A 184 10.21 -9.13 -21.37
C ARG A 184 8.78 -8.88 -21.81
N ALA A 185 8.21 -7.71 -21.55
CA ALA A 185 6.90 -7.34 -22.11
C ALA A 185 6.92 -7.32 -23.64
N LEU A 186 7.93 -6.69 -24.25
CA LEU A 186 8.08 -6.61 -25.70
C LEU A 186 8.28 -7.99 -26.35
N GLU A 187 9.08 -8.85 -25.73
CA GLU A 187 9.31 -10.23 -26.18
C GLU A 187 8.04 -11.08 -26.09
N ALA A 188 7.26 -10.92 -25.02
CA ALA A 188 5.95 -11.57 -24.90
C ALA A 188 4.98 -11.11 -26.00
N ASN A 189 4.97 -9.82 -26.34
CA ASN A 189 4.16 -9.27 -27.43
C ASN A 189 4.58 -9.82 -28.81
N LYS A 190 5.89 -9.88 -29.09
CA LYS A 190 6.41 -10.49 -30.33
C LYS A 190 6.03 -11.97 -30.43
N SER A 191 6.17 -12.72 -29.35
CA SER A 191 5.82 -14.14 -29.29
C SER A 191 4.32 -14.36 -29.53
N ALA A 192 3.48 -13.51 -28.93
CA ALA A 192 2.04 -13.53 -29.16
C ALA A 192 1.66 -13.22 -30.61
N ALA A 193 2.34 -12.26 -31.26
CA ALA A 193 2.10 -11.94 -32.66
C ALA A 193 2.45 -13.12 -33.60
N VAL A 194 3.60 -13.76 -33.41
CA VAL A 194 4.01 -14.93 -34.21
C VAL A 194 3.01 -16.08 -34.07
N GLN A 195 2.54 -16.36 -32.85
CA GLN A 195 1.54 -17.41 -32.61
C GLN A 195 0.18 -17.11 -33.27
N ARG A 196 -0.23 -15.84 -33.31
CA ARG A 196 -1.46 -15.43 -34.02
C ARG A 196 -1.31 -15.61 -35.54
N GLU A 197 -0.15 -15.26 -36.10
CA GLU A 197 0.13 -15.44 -37.53
C GLU A 197 0.19 -16.90 -37.94
N SER A 198 0.85 -17.77 -37.15
CA SER A 198 0.91 -19.20 -37.43
C SER A 198 -0.47 -19.83 -37.43
N ARG A 199 -1.33 -19.48 -36.46
CA ARG A 199 -2.71 -19.95 -36.40
C ARG A 199 -3.55 -19.47 -37.58
N TYR A 200 -3.40 -18.22 -37.99
CA TYR A 200 -4.10 -17.69 -39.17
C TYR A 200 -3.71 -18.45 -40.44
N LYS A 201 -2.44 -18.85 -40.57
CA LYS A 201 -1.97 -19.69 -41.68
C LYS A 201 -2.49 -21.13 -41.60
N GLU A 202 -2.57 -21.73 -40.42
CA GLU A 202 -3.15 -23.07 -40.23
C GLU A 202 -4.65 -23.11 -40.53
N THR A 203 -5.42 -22.13 -40.03
CA THR A 203 -6.87 -22.07 -40.27
C THR A 203 -7.19 -21.78 -41.75
N ASN A 204 -6.45 -20.88 -42.40
CA ASN A 204 -6.62 -20.62 -43.84
C ASN A 204 -6.02 -21.69 -44.75
N GLY A 205 -4.96 -22.39 -44.32
CA GLY A 205 -4.40 -23.55 -45.01
C GLY A 205 -5.35 -24.74 -45.00
N SER A 206 -6.03 -24.98 -43.87
CA SER A 206 -7.10 -25.98 -43.77
C SER A 206 -8.35 -25.57 -44.56
N ALA A 207 -8.64 -24.26 -44.65
CA ALA A 207 -9.71 -23.76 -45.51
C ALA A 207 -9.39 -24.01 -47.00
N HIS A 208 -8.15 -23.82 -47.46
CA HIS A 208 -7.75 -24.12 -48.86
C HIS A 208 -7.78 -25.62 -49.22
N VAL A 209 -7.57 -26.51 -48.25
CA VAL A 209 -7.76 -27.96 -48.46
C VAL A 209 -9.25 -28.31 -48.55
N ASN A 210 -10.10 -27.67 -47.73
CA ASN A 210 -11.55 -27.86 -47.80
C ASN A 210 -12.20 -27.23 -49.04
N THR A 211 -11.65 -26.14 -49.59
CA THR A 211 -12.15 -25.57 -50.86
C THR A 211 -11.86 -26.49 -52.05
N ARG A 212 -10.76 -27.28 -52.04
CA ARG A 212 -10.49 -28.31 -53.06
C ARG A 212 -11.43 -29.50 -52.98
N ILE A 213 -11.92 -29.85 -51.79
CA ILE A 213 -12.91 -30.92 -51.59
C ILE A 213 -14.33 -30.41 -51.92
N MET A 214 -14.65 -29.15 -51.62
CA MET A 214 -15.94 -28.51 -51.96
C MET A 214 -16.07 -28.03 -53.41
N GLN A 215 -14.99 -27.88 -54.20
CA GLN A 215 -15.11 -27.58 -55.64
C GLN A 215 -15.57 -28.80 -56.48
N SER A 216 -15.68 -29.98 -55.88
CA SER A 216 -16.32 -31.15 -56.52
C SER A 216 -17.83 -31.25 -56.27
N LYS A 217 -18.39 -30.40 -55.40
CA LYS A 217 -19.81 -30.39 -55.01
C LYS A 217 -20.22 -28.95 -54.69
N ILE A 218 -20.63 -28.18 -55.71
CA ILE A 218 -21.63 -27.10 -55.68
C ILE A 218 -21.56 -26.44 -57.08
N THR A 219 -22.23 -27.07 -58.03
CA THR A 219 -22.98 -26.39 -59.08
C THR A 219 -24.45 -26.47 -58.63
N ALA A 220 -25.19 -25.38 -58.74
CA ALA A 220 -26.50 -25.10 -58.08
C ALA A 220 -26.33 -24.68 -56.61
N THR A 221 -26.73 -23.49 -56.15
CA THR A 221 -27.76 -22.57 -56.62
C THR A 221 -27.50 -21.18 -56.00
N LYS A 222 -27.73 -20.12 -56.78
CA LYS A 222 -27.68 -18.70 -56.37
C LYS A 222 -28.99 -18.25 -55.71
N GLY A 223 -28.91 -17.18 -54.92
CA GLY A 223 -30.04 -16.29 -54.54
C GLY A 223 -29.91 -15.82 -53.09
N GLU A 224 -29.31 -14.64 -52.83
CA GLU A 224 -30.01 -13.38 -52.47
C GLU A 224 -30.59 -13.37 -51.03
N SER A 225 -30.57 -12.32 -50.21
CA SER A 225 -29.87 -11.04 -50.10
C SER A 225 -30.27 -10.42 -48.74
N ASN A 226 -29.44 -9.49 -48.25
CA ASN A 226 -29.47 -8.72 -46.99
C ASN A 226 -30.83 -8.15 -46.51
N LYS A 227 -31.01 -8.05 -45.17
CA LYS A 227 -31.16 -6.79 -44.38
C LYS A 227 -31.67 -7.05 -42.95
N ALA A 228 -31.00 -6.48 -41.93
CA ALA A 228 -31.65 -5.79 -40.80
C ALA A 228 -30.60 -5.06 -39.94
N LEU A 229 -30.82 -3.77 -39.71
CA LEU A 229 -30.02 -2.86 -38.90
C LEU A 229 -30.79 -2.51 -37.61
N ALA A 230 -30.03 -2.32 -36.52
CA ALA A 230 -30.24 -1.41 -35.39
C ALA A 230 -31.45 -1.55 -34.45
N ASN A 231 -31.17 -1.82 -33.16
CA ASN A 231 -31.37 -0.87 -32.05
C ASN A 231 -31.00 -1.50 -30.69
N GLY A 232 -30.32 -0.75 -29.81
CA GLY A 232 -29.99 -1.24 -28.47
C GLY A 232 -29.16 -0.29 -27.60
N SER A 233 -29.79 0.82 -27.19
CA SER A 233 -29.61 1.55 -25.92
C SER A 233 -28.43 1.16 -25.01
N ALA A 234 -27.48 2.10 -24.88
CA ALA A 234 -26.37 2.06 -23.93
C ALA A 234 -26.84 2.32 -22.49
N ASN A 235 -26.79 1.28 -21.67
CA ASN A 235 -26.63 1.35 -20.21
C ASN A 235 -26.21 -0.05 -19.74
N SER A 236 -24.95 -0.23 -19.34
CA SER A 236 -24.56 -1.43 -18.61
C SER A 236 -23.32 -1.18 -17.76
N GLU A 237 -23.53 -1.32 -16.46
CA GLU A 237 -22.56 -1.60 -15.41
C GLU A 237 -21.41 -2.47 -15.93
N ILE A 238 -20.17 -2.09 -15.60
CA ILE A 238 -18.96 -2.81 -15.98
C ILE A 238 -19.03 -4.24 -15.41
N GLN A 239 -19.28 -5.18 -16.31
CA GLN A 239 -19.48 -6.58 -16.00
C GLN A 239 -18.09 -7.23 -15.76
N TYR A 240 -17.67 -7.35 -14.50
CA TYR A 240 -16.47 -8.10 -14.03
C TYR A 240 -16.47 -9.60 -14.38
N ASN A 241 -17.28 -10.05 -15.34
CA ASN A 241 -17.62 -11.44 -15.61
C ASN A 241 -17.20 -11.92 -17.01
N ARG A 242 -16.29 -11.23 -17.70
CA ARG A 242 -15.69 -11.78 -18.92
C ARG A 242 -14.77 -12.93 -18.51
N LYS A 243 -15.34 -14.16 -18.45
CA LYS A 243 -14.59 -15.41 -18.23
C LYS A 243 -13.37 -15.37 -19.12
N CYS A 244 -12.20 -15.27 -18.50
CA CYS A 244 -10.94 -15.35 -19.21
C CYS A 244 -10.83 -16.72 -19.83
N ASP A 245 -10.64 -16.73 -21.15
CA ASP A 245 -10.39 -17.97 -21.86
C ASP A 245 -9.00 -18.48 -21.44
N HIS A 246 -8.98 -19.56 -20.65
CA HIS A 246 -7.77 -20.12 -20.06
C HIS A 246 -6.92 -20.90 -21.07
N ASP A 247 -7.33 -20.94 -22.34
CA ASP A 247 -6.59 -21.61 -23.40
C ASP A 247 -5.19 -20.98 -23.58
N SER A 248 -4.19 -21.86 -23.60
CA SER A 248 -2.77 -21.69 -23.27
C SER A 248 -1.94 -20.81 -24.20
N ASP A 249 -2.55 -19.86 -24.90
CA ASP A 249 -1.86 -19.02 -25.86
C ASP A 249 -1.10 -17.87 -25.19
N SER A 250 0.05 -17.48 -25.75
CA SER A 250 0.72 -16.25 -25.35
C SER A 250 -0.16 -15.05 -25.72
N LYS A 251 -0.75 -14.40 -24.72
CA LYS A 251 -1.63 -13.22 -24.91
C LYS A 251 -0.88 -11.89 -24.94
N GLY A 252 0.46 -11.93 -24.91
CA GLY A 252 1.33 -10.75 -24.89
C GLY A 252 1.78 -10.38 -23.49
N GLY A 253 2.48 -9.25 -23.37
CA GLY A 253 2.97 -8.73 -22.10
C GLY A 253 2.86 -7.21 -22.01
N PHE A 254 2.66 -6.75 -20.78
CA PHE A 254 2.52 -5.35 -20.43
C PHE A 254 3.58 -4.97 -19.40
N PHE A 255 4.26 -3.84 -19.60
CA PHE A 255 5.25 -3.34 -18.64
C PHE A 255 4.57 -2.33 -17.71
N ALA A 256 4.46 -2.69 -16.42
CA ALA A 256 3.68 -1.93 -15.44
C ALA A 256 4.22 -0.50 -15.23
N ASP A 257 5.55 -0.34 -15.25
CA ASP A 257 6.27 0.92 -15.15
C ASP A 257 5.80 1.82 -13.99
N GLN A 258 5.85 1.31 -12.76
CA GLN A 258 5.31 2.03 -11.59
C GLN A 258 5.80 3.48 -11.42
N PHE A 259 6.96 3.83 -11.97
CA PHE A 259 7.52 5.17 -11.86
C PHE A 259 6.88 6.15 -12.85
N GLU A 260 6.63 5.72 -14.09
CA GLU A 260 6.15 6.60 -15.16
C GLU A 260 4.67 6.40 -15.52
N ASN A 261 4.06 5.31 -15.05
CA ASN A 261 2.64 5.04 -15.26
C ASN A 261 1.77 5.89 -14.33
N MET A 262 0.91 6.73 -14.92
CA MET A 262 0.03 7.65 -14.19
C MET A 262 -1.14 6.97 -13.48
N ALA A 263 -1.40 5.69 -13.75
CA ALA A 263 -2.31 4.87 -12.94
C ALA A 263 -1.90 4.87 -11.45
N ASN A 264 -0.59 4.98 -11.17
CA ASN A 264 -0.06 5.06 -9.81
C ASN A 264 -0.59 6.30 -9.07
N TYR A 265 -0.41 7.49 -9.64
CA TYR A 265 -0.99 8.74 -9.13
C TYR A 265 -2.52 8.64 -9.01
N ARG A 266 -3.20 8.16 -10.07
CA ARG A 266 -4.67 8.07 -10.10
C ARG A 266 -5.24 7.16 -9.03
N ALA A 267 -4.60 6.02 -8.73
CA ALA A 267 -5.03 5.12 -7.66
C ALA A 267 -5.18 5.85 -6.31
N HIS A 268 -4.30 6.81 -6.03
CA HIS A 268 -4.31 7.56 -4.78
C HIS A 268 -5.21 8.79 -4.84
N TYR A 269 -5.30 9.45 -5.99
CA TYR A 269 -6.24 10.57 -6.20
C TYR A 269 -7.70 10.10 -6.14
N GLU A 270 -8.01 8.95 -6.74
CA GLU A 270 -9.38 8.43 -6.85
C GLU A 270 -9.82 7.61 -5.65
N TRP A 271 -8.88 7.01 -4.87
CA TRP A 271 -9.23 6.19 -3.70
C TRP A 271 -8.64 6.71 -2.39
N THR A 272 -7.31 6.74 -2.24
CA THR A 272 -6.68 7.04 -0.94
C THR A 272 -7.03 8.43 -0.40
N GLY A 273 -6.97 9.46 -1.24
CA GLY A 273 -7.34 10.84 -0.89
C GLY A 273 -8.80 10.97 -0.42
N PRO A 274 -9.79 10.51 -1.21
CA PRO A 274 -11.19 10.46 -0.81
C PRO A 274 -11.44 9.72 0.50
N GLU A 275 -10.81 8.56 0.70
CA GLU A 275 -10.95 7.80 1.94
C GLU A 275 -10.46 8.61 3.14
N ILE A 276 -9.29 9.24 3.05
CA ILE A 276 -8.74 10.09 4.12
C ILE A 276 -9.69 11.26 4.42
N TRP A 277 -10.16 11.96 3.39
CA TRP A 277 -11.08 13.08 3.55
C TRP A 277 -12.39 12.66 4.24
N GLN A 278 -12.96 11.53 3.82
CA GLN A 278 -14.19 11.00 4.42
C GLN A 278 -13.96 10.56 5.88
N GLN A 279 -12.86 9.87 6.15
CA GLN A 279 -12.55 9.34 7.49
C GLN A 279 -12.23 10.45 8.49
N THR A 280 -11.63 11.56 8.03
CA THR A 280 -11.36 12.75 8.85
C THR A 280 -12.57 13.69 8.94
N LYS A 281 -13.63 13.47 8.15
CA LYS A 281 -14.85 14.31 8.15
C LYS A 281 -14.55 15.81 7.98
N GLY A 282 -13.49 16.12 7.23
CA GLY A 282 -13.06 17.50 6.96
C GLY A 282 -12.23 18.17 8.06
N THR A 283 -11.84 17.47 9.13
CA THR A 283 -11.02 18.05 10.22
C THR A 283 -9.51 17.99 9.95
N LEU A 284 -9.09 17.47 8.79
CA LEU A 284 -7.68 17.34 8.44
C LEU A 284 -7.02 18.72 8.29
N HIS A 285 -5.89 18.93 8.96
CA HIS A 285 -5.10 20.15 8.85
C HIS A 285 -3.83 19.93 8.02
N ALA A 286 -3.19 18.76 8.15
CA ALA A 286 -2.02 18.43 7.34
C ALA A 286 -1.91 16.96 6.95
N PHE A 287 -1.28 16.74 5.80
CA PHE A 287 -0.90 15.43 5.29
C PHE A 287 0.61 15.38 5.07
N VAL A 288 1.25 14.28 5.47
CA VAL A 288 2.68 14.08 5.24
C VAL A 288 2.97 12.65 4.82
N ALA A 289 3.79 12.49 3.79
CA ALA A 289 4.24 11.20 3.33
C ALA A 289 5.60 11.29 2.64
N ALA A 290 6.34 10.20 2.69
CA ALA A 290 7.54 9.97 1.91
C ALA A 290 7.20 9.55 0.48
N ALA A 291 8.18 9.69 -0.40
CA ALA A 291 8.01 9.41 -1.82
C ALA A 291 9.11 8.50 -2.36
N GLY A 292 8.72 7.43 -3.02
CA GLY A 292 9.55 6.69 -3.98
C GLY A 292 9.14 7.08 -5.40
N THR A 293 8.10 6.43 -5.92
CA THR A 293 7.51 6.82 -7.22
C THR A 293 6.80 8.19 -7.18
N GLY A 294 6.41 8.67 -6.01
CA GLY A 294 5.64 9.90 -5.82
C GLY A 294 4.12 9.78 -6.00
N GLY A 295 3.60 8.62 -6.43
CA GLY A 295 2.16 8.48 -6.71
C GLY A 295 1.27 8.70 -5.48
N THR A 296 1.65 8.16 -4.31
CA THR A 296 0.89 8.33 -3.07
C THR A 296 0.81 9.77 -2.61
N ILE A 297 1.96 10.44 -2.45
CA ILE A 297 1.99 11.83 -1.99
C ILE A 297 1.26 12.73 -2.99
N ALA A 298 1.48 12.54 -4.29
CA ALA A 298 0.90 13.38 -5.32
C ALA A 298 -0.62 13.21 -5.44
N GLY A 299 -1.11 11.97 -5.49
CA GLY A 299 -2.54 11.70 -5.61
C GLY A 299 -3.33 12.20 -4.41
N VAL A 300 -2.82 11.94 -3.20
CA VAL A 300 -3.46 12.40 -1.96
C VAL A 300 -3.40 13.91 -1.84
N SER A 301 -2.23 14.54 -2.05
CA SER A 301 -2.10 16.00 -1.91
C SER A 301 -3.03 16.74 -2.87
N ARG A 302 -3.08 16.31 -4.13
CA ARG A 302 -3.91 16.96 -5.15
C ARG A 302 -5.39 16.90 -4.77
N TYR A 303 -5.86 15.71 -4.40
CA TYR A 303 -7.26 15.54 -4.00
C TYR A 303 -7.60 16.40 -2.77
N LEU A 304 -6.75 16.40 -1.75
CA LEU A 304 -7.00 17.16 -0.52
C LEU A 304 -7.02 18.67 -0.78
N LYS A 305 -6.09 19.19 -1.59
CA LYS A 305 -6.03 20.61 -1.95
C LYS A 305 -7.24 21.08 -2.75
N GLU A 306 -7.80 20.21 -3.60
CA GLU A 306 -9.07 20.48 -4.29
C GLU A 306 -10.28 20.52 -3.34
N LYS A 307 -10.24 19.78 -2.21
CA LYS A 307 -11.29 19.84 -1.19
C LYS A 307 -11.15 21.01 -0.24
N ASN A 308 -9.92 21.33 0.15
CA ASN A 308 -9.63 22.45 1.03
C ASN A 308 -8.17 22.89 0.82
N THR A 309 -8.00 24.06 0.21
CA THR A 309 -6.68 24.64 -0.09
C THR A 309 -5.85 24.97 1.16
N ASN A 310 -6.49 25.07 2.34
CA ASN A 310 -5.82 25.32 3.61
C ASN A 310 -5.10 24.09 4.18
N ILE A 311 -5.42 22.88 3.72
CA ILE A 311 -4.73 21.66 4.17
C ILE A 311 -3.28 21.74 3.74
N LYS A 312 -2.34 21.54 4.67
CA LYS A 312 -0.90 21.54 4.37
C LYS A 312 -0.42 20.16 3.96
N CYS A 313 0.35 20.07 2.87
CA CYS A 313 0.89 18.80 2.37
C CYS A 313 2.42 18.85 2.36
N PHE A 314 3.06 17.88 3.02
CA PHE A 314 4.52 17.86 3.19
C PHE A 314 5.14 16.56 2.69
N LEU A 315 6.31 16.69 2.06
CA LEU A 315 7.18 15.55 1.75
C LEU A 315 8.04 15.20 2.98
N MET A 316 8.18 13.91 3.27
CA MET A 316 9.18 13.39 4.19
C MET A 316 10.25 12.61 3.42
N ASP A 317 11.47 13.12 3.31
CA ASP A 317 12.50 12.55 2.41
C ASP A 317 13.64 11.87 3.20
N PRO A 318 14.05 10.64 2.86
CA PRO A 318 15.16 9.95 3.52
C PRO A 318 16.53 10.47 3.05
N PRO A 319 17.63 10.07 3.70
CA PRO A 319 18.98 10.42 3.28
C PRO A 319 19.30 9.90 1.87
N GLY A 320 20.14 10.63 1.13
CA GLY A 320 20.54 10.28 -0.23
C GLY A 320 19.51 10.58 -1.32
N SER A 321 18.27 10.95 -0.97
CA SER A 321 17.23 11.37 -1.90
C SER A 321 17.33 12.86 -2.28
N GLY A 322 17.09 13.16 -3.55
CA GLY A 322 17.10 14.52 -4.09
C GLY A 322 15.76 15.25 -4.00
N LEU A 323 14.69 14.58 -3.58
CA LEU A 323 13.34 15.16 -3.60
C LEU A 323 13.16 16.31 -2.61
N PHE A 324 13.78 16.26 -1.43
CA PHE A 324 13.74 17.36 -0.47
C PHE A 324 14.28 18.66 -1.08
N ASN A 325 15.44 18.57 -1.73
CA ASN A 325 16.04 19.73 -2.38
C ASN A 325 15.18 20.19 -3.57
N LYS A 326 14.51 19.26 -4.25
CA LYS A 326 13.59 19.62 -5.32
C LYS A 326 12.42 20.44 -4.83
N VAL A 327 11.80 20.02 -3.73
CA VAL A 327 10.66 20.73 -3.13
C VAL A 327 11.09 22.07 -2.53
N THR A 328 12.20 22.11 -1.80
CA THR A 328 12.60 23.32 -1.05
C THR A 328 13.42 24.32 -1.85
N ARG A 329 14.11 23.89 -2.91
CA ARG A 329 15.10 24.70 -3.65
C ARG A 329 14.95 24.60 -5.18
N GLY A 330 14.04 23.78 -5.68
CA GLY A 330 13.83 23.58 -7.13
C GLY A 330 14.86 22.68 -7.83
N VAL A 331 15.89 22.20 -7.13
CA VAL A 331 17.01 21.40 -7.68
C VAL A 331 17.14 20.03 -7.01
N MET A 332 17.57 18.99 -7.73
CA MET A 332 17.67 17.62 -7.18
C MET A 332 19.01 17.31 -6.49
N TYR A 333 20.02 18.18 -6.62
CA TYR A 333 21.39 17.90 -6.16
C TYR A 333 21.48 17.70 -4.65
N THR A 334 22.10 16.60 -4.20
CA THR A 334 22.35 16.29 -2.78
C THR A 334 23.84 16.47 -2.42
N LYS A 335 24.18 16.65 -1.14
CA LYS A 335 25.60 16.80 -0.74
C LYS A 335 26.36 15.49 -0.90
N GLU A 336 25.63 14.38 -0.82
CA GLU A 336 26.06 13.00 -0.99
C GLU A 336 26.50 12.72 -2.44
N GLU A 337 26.05 13.54 -3.40
CA GLU A 337 26.46 13.50 -4.81
C GLU A 337 27.74 14.31 -5.09
N ALA A 338 28.33 14.95 -4.08
CA ALA A 338 29.58 15.70 -4.24
C ALA A 338 30.73 14.80 -4.73
N GLU A 339 31.52 15.33 -5.66
CA GLU A 339 32.67 14.64 -6.22
C GLU A 339 33.65 14.20 -5.12
N GLY A 340 34.15 12.95 -5.21
CA GLY A 340 35.02 12.35 -4.20
C GLY A 340 34.33 11.77 -2.97
N LYS A 341 33.01 12.01 -2.77
CA LYS A 341 32.20 11.42 -1.68
C LYS A 341 31.11 10.46 -2.16
N ARG A 342 31.01 10.26 -3.47
CA ARG A 342 30.00 9.41 -4.09
C ARG A 342 30.19 7.96 -3.63
N LEU A 343 29.29 7.50 -2.77
CA LEU A 343 29.23 6.11 -2.33
C LEU A 343 29.04 5.18 -3.54
N LYS A 344 29.57 3.95 -3.43
CA LYS A 344 29.37 2.90 -4.44
C LYS A 344 27.87 2.64 -4.69
N ASN A 345 27.06 2.84 -3.65
CA ASN A 345 25.61 2.96 -3.74
C ASN A 345 25.19 4.34 -3.18
N PRO A 346 24.86 5.33 -4.02
CA PRO A 346 24.54 6.70 -3.57
C PRO A 346 23.26 6.81 -2.71
N PHE A 347 22.57 5.69 -2.51
CA PHE A 347 21.31 5.52 -1.76
C PHE A 347 21.48 4.58 -0.57
N ASP A 348 22.64 4.60 0.11
CA ASP A 348 22.92 3.70 1.24
C ASP A 348 22.14 4.11 2.49
N THR A 349 20.81 4.06 2.38
CA THR A 349 19.84 4.17 3.45
C THR A 349 19.29 2.78 3.76
N ILE A 350 19.06 2.49 5.03
CA ILE A 350 18.36 1.28 5.43
C ILE A 350 16.84 1.37 5.22
N THR A 351 16.33 2.57 4.90
CA THR A 351 14.91 2.76 4.61
C THR A 351 14.58 2.33 3.19
N GLU A 352 13.64 1.40 3.06
CA GLU A 352 13.27 0.83 1.78
C GLU A 352 11.98 1.43 1.21
N GLY A 353 11.91 1.50 -0.13
CA GLY A 353 10.69 1.87 -0.87
C GLY A 353 10.43 3.38 -1.02
N ILE A 354 11.31 4.22 -0.49
CA ILE A 354 11.26 5.69 -0.54
C ILE A 354 12.64 6.26 -0.89
N GLY A 355 12.68 7.51 -1.37
CA GLY A 355 13.89 8.19 -1.80
C GLY A 355 14.27 7.90 -3.26
N ILE A 356 14.60 8.96 -4.02
CA ILE A 356 15.02 8.84 -5.43
C ILE A 356 15.73 10.13 -5.93
N ASN A 357 16.69 9.98 -6.84
CA ASN A 357 17.43 11.12 -7.44
C ASN A 357 16.95 11.47 -8.85
N ARG A 358 15.67 11.28 -9.14
CA ARG A 358 15.01 11.80 -10.34
C ARG A 358 13.56 12.14 -10.04
N VAL A 359 13.01 13.10 -10.78
CA VAL A 359 11.58 13.43 -10.72
C VAL A 359 10.80 12.52 -11.66
N THR A 360 9.80 11.82 -11.14
CA THR A 360 8.90 10.95 -11.91
C THR A 360 7.68 11.74 -12.40
N LYS A 361 6.99 11.26 -13.44
CA LYS A 361 5.69 11.83 -13.86
C LYS A 361 4.67 11.88 -12.73
N ASN A 362 4.63 10.84 -11.91
CA ASN A 362 3.75 10.78 -10.74
C ASN A 362 4.05 11.88 -9.73
N PHE A 363 5.32 12.09 -9.36
CA PHE A 363 5.71 13.12 -8.39
C PHE A 363 5.46 14.55 -8.90
N MET A 364 5.55 14.79 -10.22
CA MET A 364 5.26 16.11 -10.80
C MET A 364 3.83 16.61 -10.54
N MET A 365 2.91 15.70 -10.21
CA MET A 365 1.52 16.06 -9.89
C MET A 365 1.33 16.51 -8.43
N ALA A 366 2.36 16.40 -7.59
CA ALA A 366 2.25 16.72 -6.17
C ALA A 366 2.09 18.22 -5.92
N GLU A 367 1.22 18.56 -4.97
CA GLU A 367 1.03 19.92 -4.47
C GLU A 367 1.48 19.99 -3.02
N LEU A 368 2.68 20.53 -2.80
CA LEU A 368 3.36 20.48 -1.50
C LEU A 368 3.62 21.89 -0.98
N ASP A 369 3.38 22.10 0.32
CA ASP A 369 3.68 23.32 1.05
C ASP A 369 5.12 23.33 1.60
N GLY A 370 5.78 22.17 1.63
CA GLY A 370 7.15 22.05 2.10
C GLY A 370 7.65 20.61 2.13
N ALA A 371 8.83 20.42 2.72
CA ALA A 371 9.42 19.11 2.93
C ALA A 371 10.25 19.08 4.21
N TYR A 372 10.37 17.88 4.77
CA TYR A 372 11.26 17.54 5.88
C TYR A 372 12.26 16.48 5.42
N ARG A 373 13.40 16.42 6.09
CA ARG A 373 14.33 15.30 6.00
C ARG A 373 14.21 14.45 7.24
N GLY A 374 14.50 13.17 7.11
CA GLY A 374 14.76 12.31 8.26
C GLY A 374 16.00 11.47 8.08
N ALA A 375 16.56 11.04 9.19
CA ALA A 375 17.72 10.15 9.24
C ALA A 375 17.27 8.69 9.45
N ASP A 376 18.10 7.76 9.01
CA ASP A 376 17.90 6.32 9.22
C ASP A 376 17.74 5.96 10.70
N ARG A 377 18.55 6.61 11.55
CA ARG A 377 18.45 6.51 13.01
C ARG A 377 17.05 6.83 13.49
N GLU A 378 16.47 7.94 13.05
CA GLU A 378 15.13 8.37 13.47
C GLU A 378 14.05 7.39 13.03
N ALA A 379 14.15 6.84 11.82
CA ALA A 379 13.22 5.81 11.37
C ALA A 379 13.31 4.55 12.24
N VAL A 380 14.53 4.12 12.60
CA VAL A 380 14.74 2.96 13.48
C VAL A 380 14.18 3.21 14.88
N GLU A 381 14.55 4.31 15.53
CA GLU A 381 14.05 4.64 16.87
C GLU A 381 12.52 4.79 16.86
N MET A 382 11.95 5.47 15.87
CA MET A 382 10.50 5.61 15.70
C MET A 382 9.81 4.26 15.55
N SER A 383 10.38 3.33 14.80
CA SER A 383 9.80 1.98 14.66
C SER A 383 9.73 1.23 15.99
N ARG A 384 10.76 1.36 16.84
CA ARG A 384 10.80 0.72 18.16
C ARG A 384 9.87 1.42 19.14
N PHE A 385 9.78 2.76 19.07
CA PHE A 385 8.86 3.55 19.84
C PHE A 385 7.39 3.16 19.56
N LEU A 386 7.00 3.11 18.28
CA LEU A 386 5.64 2.72 17.86
C LEU A 386 5.29 1.28 18.28
N LEU A 387 6.24 0.36 18.13
CA LEU A 387 6.05 -1.03 18.54
C LEU A 387 5.84 -1.14 20.06
N LYS A 388 6.68 -0.46 20.85
CA LYS A 388 6.65 -0.48 22.31
C LYS A 388 5.39 0.18 22.89
N ASN A 389 4.96 1.31 22.32
CA ASN A 389 3.92 2.14 22.91
C ASN A 389 2.52 1.94 22.31
N ASP A 390 2.42 1.58 21.02
CA ASP A 390 1.13 1.37 20.34
C ASP A 390 0.93 -0.06 19.85
N GLY A 391 1.95 -0.93 19.89
CA GLY A 391 1.91 -2.25 19.27
C GLY A 391 1.90 -2.22 17.74
N LEU A 392 2.29 -1.09 17.14
CA LEU A 392 2.30 -0.91 15.68
C LEU A 392 3.59 -1.45 15.07
N PHE A 393 3.51 -2.65 14.49
CA PHE A 393 4.65 -3.29 13.80
C PHE A 393 4.71 -2.90 12.31
N VAL A 394 5.37 -1.78 12.04
CA VAL A 394 5.38 -1.12 10.72
C VAL A 394 6.75 -1.19 10.03
N GLY A 395 6.77 -1.10 8.70
CA GLY A 395 7.99 -1.06 7.90
C GLY A 395 8.73 0.28 7.98
N SER A 396 9.93 0.33 7.38
CA SER A 396 10.85 1.47 7.48
C SER A 396 10.25 2.79 6.95
N SER A 397 9.53 2.73 5.82
CA SER A 397 8.91 3.92 5.21
C SER A 397 7.76 4.47 6.06
N SER A 398 7.00 3.59 6.72
CA SER A 398 5.96 3.97 7.67
C SER A 398 6.55 4.66 8.91
N ALA A 399 7.67 4.15 9.43
CA ALA A 399 8.36 4.78 10.55
C ALA A 399 8.90 6.17 10.16
N MET A 400 9.52 6.29 8.99
CA MET A 400 9.96 7.59 8.46
C MET A 400 8.79 8.58 8.28
N ASN A 401 7.64 8.09 7.80
CA ASN A 401 6.40 8.87 7.71
C ASN A 401 5.92 9.39 9.07
N CYS A 402 5.96 8.55 10.11
CA CYS A 402 5.62 8.96 11.47
C CYS A 402 6.59 10.01 12.03
N VAL A 403 7.88 9.93 11.71
CA VAL A 403 8.84 11.01 12.01
C VAL A 403 8.40 12.33 11.35
N GLY A 404 8.03 12.28 10.07
CA GLY A 404 7.48 13.45 9.37
C GLY A 404 6.20 14.00 10.02
N ALA A 405 5.31 13.13 10.50
CA ALA A 405 4.09 13.53 11.20
C ALA A 405 4.36 14.26 12.51
N VAL A 406 5.36 13.82 13.29
CA VAL A 406 5.76 14.51 14.52
C VAL A 406 6.37 15.88 14.20
N ARG A 407 7.21 16.00 13.17
CA ARG A 407 7.75 17.30 12.73
C ARG A 407 6.68 18.29 12.31
N VAL A 408 5.71 17.83 11.53
CA VAL A 408 4.53 18.64 11.16
C VAL A 408 3.74 19.05 12.40
N ALA A 409 3.59 18.16 13.39
CA ALA A 409 2.91 18.48 14.64
C ALA A 409 3.67 19.52 15.48
N GLN A 410 4.99 19.45 15.51
CA GLN A 410 5.85 20.45 16.17
C GLN A 410 5.69 21.83 15.51
N ASP A 411 5.63 21.89 14.18
CA ASP A 411 5.49 23.15 13.45
C ASP A 411 4.08 23.76 13.54
N LEU A 412 3.03 22.94 13.52
CA LEU A 412 1.64 23.42 13.61
C LEU A 412 1.20 23.70 15.06
N GLY A 413 1.79 23.01 16.02
CA GLY A 413 1.39 23.06 17.43
C GLY A 413 0.11 22.28 17.74
N PRO A 414 -0.26 22.17 19.03
CA PRO A 414 -1.35 21.30 19.50
C PRO A 414 -2.73 21.68 18.93
N GLY A 415 -3.64 20.71 18.90
CA GLY A 415 -5.02 20.89 18.41
C GLY A 415 -5.21 20.64 16.92
N HIS A 416 -4.16 20.37 16.16
CA HIS A 416 -4.23 20.06 14.73
C HIS A 416 -4.37 18.56 14.48
N THR A 417 -5.09 18.19 13.41
CA THR A 417 -5.21 16.80 12.92
C THR A 417 -4.26 16.59 11.74
N ILE A 418 -3.41 15.56 11.83
CA ILE A 418 -2.36 15.24 10.88
C ILE A 418 -2.53 13.79 10.42
N VAL A 419 -2.49 13.56 9.12
CA VAL A 419 -2.56 12.21 8.55
C VAL A 419 -1.24 11.85 7.87
N THR A 420 -0.77 10.64 8.12
CA THR A 420 0.33 10.01 7.38
C THR A 420 -0.06 8.61 6.90
N ILE A 421 0.82 7.96 6.13
CA ILE A 421 0.59 6.62 5.56
C ILE A 421 1.45 5.58 6.28
N LEU A 422 0.83 4.52 6.77
CA LEU A 422 1.51 3.31 7.25
C LEU A 422 1.58 2.31 6.08
N CYS A 423 2.64 2.44 5.28
CA CYS A 423 2.77 1.85 3.95
C CYS A 423 2.74 0.32 3.93
N ASP A 424 3.47 -0.34 4.82
CA ASP A 424 3.63 -1.78 4.91
C ASP A 424 4.01 -2.23 6.33
N SER A 425 3.93 -3.53 6.58
CA SER A 425 4.25 -4.15 7.89
C SER A 425 5.75 -4.40 8.05
N GLY A 426 6.23 -4.35 9.30
CA GLY A 426 7.60 -4.71 9.66
C GLY A 426 7.99 -6.14 9.29
N MET A 427 7.02 -7.03 9.04
CA MET A 427 7.25 -8.41 8.59
C MET A 427 8.11 -8.49 7.31
N ARG A 428 8.07 -7.47 6.46
CA ARG A 428 8.82 -7.43 5.19
C ARG A 428 10.28 -7.00 5.37
N HIS A 429 10.65 -6.58 6.57
CA HIS A 429 11.93 -5.94 6.86
C HIS A 429 12.73 -6.67 7.96
N LEU A 430 12.38 -7.94 8.23
CA LEU A 430 12.99 -8.75 9.30
C LEU A 430 14.48 -9.01 9.12
N SER A 431 14.98 -9.13 7.89
CA SER A 431 16.39 -9.42 7.62
C SER A 431 17.30 -8.19 7.67
N LYS A 432 16.73 -6.98 7.73
CA LYS A 432 17.50 -5.71 7.76
C LYS A 432 17.01 -4.76 8.85
N PHE A 433 15.92 -4.02 8.60
CA PHE A 433 15.42 -2.96 9.48
C PHE A 433 15.00 -3.44 10.89
N PHE A 434 14.62 -4.71 11.02
CA PHE A 434 14.33 -5.37 12.30
C PHE A 434 15.38 -6.41 12.72
N ASN A 435 16.55 -6.43 12.07
CA ASN A 435 17.65 -7.31 12.43
C ASN A 435 18.68 -6.53 13.27
N ASP A 436 18.85 -6.91 14.54
CA ASP A 436 19.73 -6.19 15.48
C ASP A 436 21.21 -6.24 15.07
N GLU A 437 21.68 -7.37 14.52
CA GLU A 437 23.06 -7.49 14.02
C GLU A 437 23.29 -6.59 12.81
N TYR A 438 22.33 -6.57 11.87
CA TYR A 438 22.38 -5.67 10.72
C TYR A 438 22.44 -4.21 11.17
N LEU A 439 21.56 -3.80 12.10
CA LEU A 439 21.55 -2.45 12.62
C LEU A 439 22.85 -2.10 13.35
N ALA A 440 23.39 -3.00 14.17
CA ALA A 440 24.66 -2.79 14.86
C ALA A 440 25.82 -2.58 13.88
N ASN A 441 25.88 -3.37 12.81
CA ASN A 441 26.89 -3.24 11.76
C ASN A 441 26.82 -1.91 10.99
N HIS A 442 25.66 -1.24 11.02
CA HIS A 442 25.47 0.09 10.42
C HIS A 442 25.52 1.22 11.46
N GLY A 443 25.84 0.93 12.73
CA GLY A 443 25.85 1.93 13.80
C GLY A 443 24.46 2.49 14.11
N LEU A 444 23.41 1.68 13.96
CA LEU A 444 22.00 2.02 14.08
C LEU A 444 21.28 1.25 15.20
N THR A 445 22.01 0.67 16.16
CA THR A 445 21.43 -0.04 17.32
C THR A 445 20.50 0.87 18.11
N PRO A 446 19.19 0.59 18.21
CA PRO A 446 18.23 1.48 18.87
C PRO A 446 18.59 1.76 20.32
N THR A 447 18.53 3.02 20.75
CA THR A 447 18.86 3.44 22.12
C THR A 447 17.81 4.32 22.79
N ALA A 448 16.90 4.90 22.02
CA ALA A 448 15.93 5.85 22.56
C ALA A 448 14.87 5.17 23.43
N THR A 449 14.42 5.89 24.44
CA THR A 449 13.38 5.44 25.39
C THR A 449 12.05 6.15 25.16
N GLY A 450 12.08 7.36 24.61
CA GLY A 450 10.95 8.19 24.21
C GLY A 450 11.19 8.83 22.83
N LEU A 451 10.69 10.06 22.64
CA LEU A 451 10.82 10.82 21.39
C LEU A 451 12.04 11.76 21.35
N GLU A 452 12.95 11.68 22.32
CA GLU A 452 14.16 12.53 22.42
C GLU A 452 15.11 12.42 21.21
N PHE A 453 14.93 11.41 20.36
CA PHE A 453 15.67 11.26 19.10
C PHE A 453 15.20 12.22 17.99
N LEU A 454 14.14 13.00 18.24
CA LEU A 454 13.58 14.00 17.32
C LEU A 454 13.88 15.45 17.73
N ASP A 455 14.58 15.65 18.84
CA ASP A 455 14.93 16.97 19.39
C ASP A 455 16.08 17.67 18.65
#